data_AF-A0AAV4W9J9-F1
#
_entry.id   AF-A0AAV4W9J9-F1
#
_cell.length_a   1.000
_cell.length_b   1.000
_cell.length_c   1.000
_cell.angle_alpha   90.00
_cell.angle_beta   90.00
_cell.angle_gamma   90.00
#
_symmetry.space_group_name_H-M   'P 1'
#
loop_
_entity.id
_entity.type
_entity.pdbx_description
1 polymer ?
#
loop_
_entity_poly.entity_id
_entity_poly.type
_entity_poly.pdbx_seq_one_letter_code
_entity_poly.pdbx_strand_id
1 'polypeptide(L)'
;MTNYIRRNGCKIATVKTPWGQWWQTGSDVFIEVDIPSNTLRRHCRFTIKPDYIECCVRGQVIFSGTLYKTVHANESICIVEGNRISITLEKVENEKQWVSLLQQYPLDQHEMFEKLYSEKFHAEDLS
;
A
#
# COMPACT_ATOMS: atom_id res chain seq x y z
N MET A 1 -1.86 -14.56 2.77
CA MET A 1 -0.74 -14.97 1.88
C MET A 1 0.07 -13.76 1.51
N THR A 2 1.05 -13.45 2.35
CA THR A 2 2.04 -12.41 2.08
C THR A 2 2.97 -12.84 0.96
N ASN A 3 3.26 -11.91 0.06
CA ASN A 3 4.30 -12.06 -0.94
C ASN A 3 5.48 -11.17 -0.58
N TYR A 4 6.63 -11.41 -1.19
CA TYR A 4 7.80 -10.57 -0.96
C TYR A 4 8.37 -10.06 -2.26
N ILE A 5 8.64 -8.76 -2.31
CA ILE A 5 9.38 -8.13 -3.40
C ILE A 5 10.77 -7.75 -2.92
N ARG A 6 11.77 -7.89 -3.79
CA ARG A 6 13.09 -7.31 -3.56
C ARG A 6 13.13 -5.91 -4.15
N ARG A 7 13.40 -4.90 -3.31
CA ARG A 7 13.74 -3.54 -3.75
C ARG A 7 15.01 -3.09 -3.05
N ASN A 8 15.99 -2.62 -3.82
CA ASN A 8 17.29 -2.12 -3.33
C ASN A 8 17.96 -3.07 -2.32
N GLY A 9 17.88 -4.38 -2.56
CA GLY A 9 18.44 -5.41 -1.67
C GLY A 9 17.59 -5.75 -0.44
N CYS A 10 16.54 -4.98 -0.13
CA CYS A 10 15.64 -5.23 0.99
C CYS A 10 14.42 -6.08 0.58
N LYS A 11 14.02 -7.01 1.46
CA LYS A 11 12.85 -7.88 1.28
C LYS A 11 11.61 -7.21 1.88
N ILE A 12 10.71 -6.75 1.03
CA ILE A 12 9.49 -6.02 1.43
C ILE A 12 8.30 -6.97 1.36
N ALA A 13 7.55 -7.07 2.45
CA ALA A 13 6.30 -7.81 2.52
C ALA A 13 5.20 -7.07 1.76
N THR A 14 4.47 -7.77 0.89
CA THR A 14 3.34 -7.25 0.12
C THR A 14 2.08 -8.06 0.39
N VAL A 15 0.96 -7.35 0.43
CA VAL A 15 -0.36 -7.94 0.66
C VAL A 15 -1.09 -7.98 -0.67
N LYS A 16 -1.50 -9.18 -1.09
CA LYS A 16 -2.32 -9.37 -2.28
C LYS A 16 -3.77 -8.95 -2.02
N THR A 17 -4.37 -8.32 -3.01
CA THR A 17 -5.78 -7.95 -3.05
C THR A 17 -6.40 -8.49 -4.34
N PRO A 18 -7.73 -8.58 -4.46
CA PRO A 18 -8.38 -9.05 -5.69
C PRO A 18 -8.06 -8.20 -6.94
N TRP A 19 -7.58 -6.97 -6.74
CA TRP A 19 -7.30 -6.00 -7.79
C TRP A 19 -5.80 -5.70 -7.95
N GLY A 20 -4.93 -6.36 -7.18
CA GLY A 20 -3.49 -6.16 -7.25
C GLY A 20 -2.80 -6.44 -5.91
N GLN A 21 -2.08 -5.44 -5.40
CA GLN A 21 -1.36 -5.56 -4.14
C GLN A 21 -1.02 -4.22 -3.51
N TRP A 22 -0.64 -4.24 -2.24
CA TRP A 22 -0.10 -3.07 -1.55
C TRP A 22 1.03 -3.46 -0.61
N TRP A 23 1.86 -2.48 -0.26
CA TRP A 23 2.89 -2.60 0.77
C TRP A 23 3.21 -1.21 1.33
N GLN A 24 4.18 -1.13 2.23
CA GLN A 24 4.55 0.13 2.85
C GLN A 24 6.04 0.17 3.21
N THR A 25 6.51 1.38 3.51
CA THR A 25 7.75 1.68 4.21
C THR A 25 7.40 2.44 5.50
N GLY A 26 8.41 2.95 6.22
CA GLY A 26 8.19 3.81 7.39
C GLY A 26 7.39 5.08 7.08
N SER A 27 7.60 5.65 5.89
CA SER A 27 7.02 6.92 5.42
C SER A 27 5.85 6.74 4.46
N ASP A 28 5.84 5.70 3.64
CA ASP A 28 4.94 5.64 2.48
C ASP A 28 4.10 4.37 2.45
N VAL A 29 2.94 4.48 1.81
CA VAL A 29 2.10 3.34 1.41
C VAL A 29 2.09 3.28 -0.11
N PHE A 30 2.34 2.09 -0.65
CA PHE A 30 2.38 1.83 -2.08
C PHE A 30 1.27 0.88 -2.47
N ILE A 31 0.56 1.20 -3.54
CA ILE A 31 -0.57 0.43 -4.06
C ILE A 31 -0.32 0.18 -5.54
N GLU A 32 -0.43 -1.08 -5.95
CA GLU A 32 -0.38 -1.51 -7.33
C GLU A 32 -1.72 -2.12 -7.72
N VAL A 33 -2.30 -1.63 -8.81
CA VAL A 33 -3.57 -2.11 -9.35
C VAL A 33 -3.34 -2.70 -10.72
N ASP A 34 -3.74 -3.95 -10.90
CA ASP A 34 -3.73 -4.62 -12.20
C ASP A 34 -4.91 -4.10 -13.03
N ILE A 35 -4.62 -3.62 -14.25
CA ILE A 35 -5.63 -3.05 -15.15
C ILE A 35 -5.59 -3.71 -16.53
N PRO A 36 -6.71 -3.73 -17.27
CA PRO A 36 -6.73 -4.28 -18.61
C PRO A 36 -5.77 -3.54 -19.55
N SER A 37 -5.26 -4.27 -20.55
CA SER A 37 -4.48 -3.71 -21.65
C SER A 37 -5.23 -2.53 -22.31
N ASN A 38 -4.48 -1.57 -22.84
CA ASN A 38 -5.02 -0.34 -23.45
C ASN A 38 -5.81 0.55 -22.47
N THR A 39 -5.58 0.42 -21.17
CA THR A 39 -6.02 1.42 -20.20
C THR A 39 -5.09 2.61 -20.26
N LEU A 40 -5.64 3.81 -20.36
CA LEU A 40 -4.91 5.06 -20.49
C LEU A 40 -5.27 5.94 -19.31
N ARG A 41 -4.40 6.90 -18.96
CA ARG A 41 -4.63 7.81 -17.82
C ARG A 41 -6.01 8.46 -17.83
N ARG A 42 -6.52 8.88 -19.00
CA ARG A 42 -7.87 9.48 -19.15
C ARG A 42 -9.02 8.54 -18.77
N HIS A 43 -8.79 7.24 -18.75
CA HIS A 43 -9.77 6.25 -18.32
C HIS A 43 -9.75 6.04 -16.79
N CYS A 44 -8.75 6.59 -16.09
CA CYS A 44 -8.58 6.41 -14.65
C CYS A 44 -8.98 7.68 -13.90
N ARG A 45 -9.72 7.51 -12.81
CA ARG A 45 -10.04 8.56 -11.84
C ARG A 45 -9.55 8.14 -10.47
N PHE A 46 -8.82 9.03 -9.82
CA PHE A 46 -8.33 8.85 -8.46
C PHE A 46 -8.95 9.94 -7.59
N THR A 47 -9.59 9.53 -6.50
CA THR A 47 -10.04 10.44 -5.45
C THR A 47 -9.23 10.13 -4.21
N ILE A 48 -8.33 11.03 -3.81
CA ILE A 48 -7.50 10.88 -2.62
C ILE A 48 -7.80 12.05 -1.69
N LYS A 49 -8.15 11.72 -0.45
CA LYS A 49 -8.37 12.63 0.67
C LYS A 49 -7.49 12.16 1.83
N PRO A 50 -7.30 12.97 2.89
CA PRO A 50 -6.45 12.59 4.00
C PRO A 50 -6.76 11.20 4.57
N ASP A 51 -8.03 10.81 4.65
CA ASP A 51 -8.49 9.56 5.25
C ASP A 51 -9.24 8.64 4.27
N TYR A 52 -9.24 8.92 2.97
CA TYR A 52 -10.04 8.19 1.99
C TYR A 52 -9.34 8.07 0.65
N ILE A 53 -9.53 6.92 0.01
CA ILE A 53 -9.07 6.69 -1.36
C ILE A 53 -10.13 5.96 -2.19
N GLU A 54 -10.22 6.32 -3.47
CA GLU A 54 -10.98 5.61 -4.48
C GLU A 54 -10.20 5.57 -5.79
N CYS A 55 -10.13 4.37 -6.38
CA CYS A 55 -9.61 4.16 -7.72
C CYS A 55 -10.74 3.66 -8.63
N CYS A 56 -10.98 4.40 -9.71
CA CYS A 56 -11.98 4.07 -10.72
C CYS A 56 -11.32 3.98 -12.09
N VAL A 57 -11.66 2.94 -12.86
CA VAL A 57 -11.13 2.68 -14.20
C VAL A 57 -12.31 2.45 -15.15
N ARG A 58 -12.39 3.23 -16.23
CA ARG A 58 -13.48 3.20 -17.23
C ARG A 58 -14.88 3.31 -16.60
N GLY A 59 -15.00 4.10 -15.53
CA GLY A 59 -16.27 4.30 -14.81
C GLY A 59 -16.60 3.22 -13.78
N GLN A 60 -15.79 2.17 -13.66
CA GLN A 60 -15.95 1.13 -12.64
C GLN A 60 -15.02 1.39 -11.45
N VAL A 61 -15.58 1.37 -10.24
CA VAL A 61 -14.80 1.43 -9.00
C VAL A 61 -14.04 0.11 -8.82
N ILE A 62 -12.72 0.18 -8.82
CA ILE A 62 -11.83 -0.96 -8.57
C ILE A 62 -11.68 -1.20 -7.07
N PHE A 63 -11.45 -0.12 -6.33
CA PHE A 63 -11.51 -0.12 -4.87
C PHE A 63 -11.87 1.27 -4.35
N SER A 64 -12.46 1.30 -3.16
CA SER A 64 -12.84 2.52 -2.45
C SER A 64 -12.88 2.23 -0.95
N GLY A 65 -12.48 3.20 -0.13
CA GLY A 65 -12.73 3.15 1.31
C GLY A 65 -11.88 4.11 2.13
N THR A 66 -12.14 4.07 3.44
CA THR A 66 -11.39 4.81 4.45
C THR A 66 -10.03 4.17 4.68
N LEU A 67 -8.98 4.98 4.56
CA LEU A 67 -7.60 4.59 4.85
C LEU A 67 -7.43 4.21 6.32
N TYR A 68 -6.45 3.36 6.62
CA TYR A 68 -6.16 3.00 8.02
C TYR A 68 -5.74 4.21 8.87
N LYS A 69 -4.98 5.13 8.26
CA LYS A 69 -4.55 6.40 8.87
C LYS A 69 -4.47 7.50 7.82
N THR A 70 -4.24 8.71 8.30
CA THR A 70 -4.18 9.89 7.44
C THR A 70 -2.90 9.95 6.59
N VAL A 71 -3.05 10.49 5.39
CA VAL A 71 -1.98 10.73 4.41
C VAL A 71 -1.94 12.19 3.97
N HIS A 72 -0.79 12.65 3.49
CA HIS A 72 -0.67 13.92 2.79
C HIS A 72 -1.25 13.77 1.37
N ALA A 73 -2.57 13.93 1.25
CA ALA A 73 -3.30 13.66 0.00
C ALA A 73 -2.77 14.46 -1.21
N ASN A 74 -2.28 15.68 -1.00
CA ASN A 74 -1.73 16.53 -2.06
C ASN A 74 -0.37 16.05 -2.58
N GLU A 75 0.38 15.31 -1.78
CA GLU A 75 1.69 14.75 -2.14
C GLU A 75 1.56 13.35 -2.77
N SER A 76 0.33 12.86 -2.92
CA SER A 76 0.08 11.53 -3.46
C SER A 76 0.35 11.47 -4.97
N ILE A 77 1.11 10.46 -5.38
CA ILE A 77 1.51 10.27 -6.77
C ILE A 77 0.74 9.09 -7.37
N CYS A 78 0.11 9.31 -8.52
CA CYS A 78 -0.58 8.26 -9.29
C CYS A 78 0.01 8.15 -10.69
N ILE A 79 0.56 6.99 -11.03
CA ILE A 79 1.18 6.69 -12.33
C ILE A 79 0.39 5.56 -12.99
N VAL A 80 0.13 5.70 -14.29
CA VAL A 80 -0.53 4.68 -15.11
C VAL A 80 0.45 4.27 -16.20
N GLU A 81 0.94 3.04 -16.15
CA GLU A 81 1.98 2.54 -17.05
C GLU A 81 1.65 1.10 -17.48
N GLY A 82 1.65 0.86 -18.79
CA GLY A 82 1.32 -0.46 -19.35
C GLY A 82 -0.06 -0.97 -18.89
N ASN A 83 -0.04 -2.09 -18.17
CA ASN A 83 -1.22 -2.74 -17.59
C ASN A 83 -1.29 -2.56 -16.06
N ARG A 84 -0.69 -1.49 -15.52
CA ARG A 84 -0.65 -1.26 -14.07
C ARG A 84 -0.86 0.20 -13.69
N ILE A 85 -1.51 0.40 -12.55
CA ILE A 85 -1.54 1.68 -11.83
C ILE A 85 -0.65 1.56 -10.60
N SER A 86 0.24 2.52 -10.41
CA SER A 86 1.03 2.66 -9.17
C SER A 86 0.60 3.92 -8.43
N ILE A 87 0.17 3.78 -7.18
CA ILE A 87 -0.23 4.88 -6.31
C ILE A 87 0.71 4.90 -5.09
N THR A 88 1.28 6.06 -4.81
CA THR A 88 2.12 6.30 -3.62
C THR A 88 1.41 7.32 -2.73
N LEU A 89 1.24 6.99 -1.46
CA LEU A 89 0.66 7.84 -0.43
C LEU A 89 1.69 8.10 0.67
N GLU A 90 1.97 9.37 0.95
CA GLU A 90 2.85 9.76 2.06
C GLU A 90 2.05 9.82 3.37
N LYS A 91 2.54 9.15 4.41
CA LYS A 91 1.89 9.13 5.73
C LYS A 91 2.05 10.47 6.44
N VAL A 92 1.03 10.90 7.18
CA VAL A 92 1.17 12.05 8.10
C VAL A 92 1.94 11.65 9.35
N GLU A 93 1.59 10.51 9.94
CA GLU A 93 2.32 9.92 11.07
C GLU A 93 3.34 8.92 10.54
N ASN A 94 4.56 9.39 10.32
CA ASN A 94 5.71 8.54 10.06
C ASN A 94 5.98 7.64 11.29
N GLU A 95 6.62 6.47 11.08
CA GLU A 95 7.01 5.47 12.12
C GLU A 95 5.96 4.40 12.46
N LYS A 96 4.67 4.60 12.18
CA LYS A 96 3.66 3.55 12.46
C LYS A 96 3.42 2.66 11.25
N GLN A 97 3.69 1.37 11.42
CA GLN A 97 3.32 0.35 10.44
C GLN A 97 1.79 0.25 10.37
N TRP A 98 1.25 0.39 9.17
CA TRP A 98 -0.18 0.19 8.90
C TRP A 98 -0.50 -1.29 8.97
N VAL A 99 -1.48 -1.67 9.79
CA VAL A 99 -1.92 -3.07 9.90
C VAL A 99 -2.96 -3.44 8.85
N SER A 100 -3.42 -2.47 8.06
CA SER A 100 -4.28 -2.65 6.89
C SER A 100 -4.17 -1.45 5.95
N LEU A 101 -4.55 -1.59 4.68
CA LEU A 101 -4.60 -0.47 3.74
C LEU A 101 -5.83 0.41 4.00
N LEU A 102 -7.00 -0.21 3.96
CA LEU A 102 -8.28 0.39 4.30
C LEU A 102 -8.76 -0.21 5.63
N GLN A 103 -9.98 0.07 6.08
CA GLN A 103 -10.66 -0.83 7.04
C GLN A 103 -10.80 -2.29 6.52
N GLN A 104 -10.40 -2.53 5.27
CA GLN A 104 -10.30 -3.80 4.57
C GLN A 104 -8.85 -4.02 4.10
N TYR A 105 -8.50 -5.26 3.74
CA TYR A 105 -7.14 -5.67 3.32
C TYR A 105 -6.10 -5.60 4.45
N PRO A 106 -6.23 -6.42 5.49
CA PRO A 106 -5.27 -6.48 6.58
C PRO A 106 -3.90 -6.97 6.10
N LEU A 107 -2.85 -6.41 6.70
CA LEU A 107 -1.53 -7.00 6.68
C LEU A 107 -1.60 -8.33 7.45
N ASP A 108 -1.05 -9.40 6.88
CA ASP A 108 -1.10 -10.74 7.49
C ASP A 108 -0.41 -10.70 8.86
N GLN A 109 -1.19 -10.85 9.94
CA GLN A 109 -0.72 -10.56 11.30
C GLN A 109 0.34 -11.56 11.77
N HIS A 110 0.32 -12.81 11.27
CA HIS A 110 1.27 -13.86 11.68
C HIS A 110 2.73 -13.46 11.41
N GLU A 111 3.00 -12.87 10.25
CA GLU A 111 4.35 -12.41 9.90
C GLU A 111 4.73 -11.09 10.58
N MET A 112 3.75 -10.25 10.91
CA MET A 112 3.98 -9.03 11.67
C MET A 112 4.45 -9.36 13.09
N PHE A 113 3.83 -10.34 13.74
CA PHE A 113 4.28 -10.82 15.05
C PHE A 113 5.71 -11.38 14.97
N GLU A 114 6.05 -12.24 14.00
CA GLU A 114 7.41 -12.79 13.92
C GLU A 114 8.49 -11.72 13.72
N LYS A 115 8.27 -10.71 12.87
CA LYS A 115 9.23 -9.62 12.67
C LYS A 115 9.42 -8.77 13.92
N LEU A 116 8.33 -8.34 14.58
CA LEU A 116 8.39 -7.55 15.81
C LEU A 116 9.03 -8.33 16.97
N TYR A 117 8.81 -9.64 17.04
CA TYR A 117 9.52 -10.50 18.00
C TYR A 117 11.01 -10.57 17.68
N SER A 118 11.39 -10.78 16.41
CA SER A 118 12.79 -10.85 15.99
C SER A 118 13.57 -9.56 16.27
N GLU A 119 12.96 -8.40 16.02
CA GLU A 119 13.56 -7.08 16.26
C GLU A 119 13.76 -6.80 17.77
N LYS A 120 12.82 -7.23 18.61
CA LYS A 120 12.94 -7.08 20.07
C LYS A 120 14.03 -7.96 20.66
N PHE A 121 14.14 -9.22 20.22
CA PHE A 121 15.21 -10.11 20.67
C PHE A 121 16.60 -9.55 20.35
N HIS A 122 16.81 -8.98 19.16
CA HIS A 122 18.08 -8.37 18.80
C HIS A 122 18.43 -7.09 19.58
N ALA A 123 17.41 -6.35 20.05
CA ALA A 123 17.62 -5.15 20.87
C ALA A 123 17.95 -5.49 22.34
N GLU A 124 17.47 -6.61 22.85
CA GLU A 124 17.69 -7.05 24.24
C GLU A 124 19.05 -7.72 24.44
N ASP A 125 19.66 -8.31 23.40
CA ASP A 125 21.00 -8.94 23.45
C ASP A 125 22.18 -7.96 23.32
N LEU A 126 21.92 -6.65 23.13
CA LEU A 126 22.94 -5.59 23.01
C LEU A 126 22.91 -4.58 24.18
N SER A 127 22.19 -4.88 25.26
CA SER A 127 22.15 -4.12 26.52
C SER A 127 22.82 -4.87 27.66
#